data_AF-A0A3A0BQ31-F1
#
_entry.id   AF-A0A3A0BQ31-F1
#
_cell.length_a   1.000
_cell.length_b   1.000
_cell.length_c   1.000
_cell.angle_alpha   90.00
_cell.angle_beta   90.00
_cell.angle_gamma   90.00
#
_symmetry.space_group_name_H-M   'P 1'
#
loop_
_entity.id
_entity.type
_entity.pdbx_description
1 polymer ?
#
loop_
_entity_poly.entity_id
_entity_poly.type
_entity_poly.pdbx_seq_one_letter_code
_entity_poly.pdbx_strand_id
1 'polypeptide(L)'
;MARHSSDPTSTPKAESLRSQDVYPHQSDIVERNIHALLRRQQQEERQRSLQDKIADAVTKFTGSMPFVYLHLLLFGAWIAINLGWLPLPKFDPSFVILAMVASVEAIFLSTFVLITQNRMTALADKRANLDLQISLLAEHEITRLLKLVAGIAERTGMDLAQVPEL
;
A
#
# COMPACT_ATOMS: atom_id res chain seq x y z
N MET A 1 45.60 -47.75 -58.35
CA MET A 1 45.06 -46.66 -59.19
C MET A 1 43.84 -46.08 -58.48
N ALA A 2 43.73 -44.74 -58.40
CA ALA A 2 42.58 -43.88 -58.03
C ALA A 2 41.97 -44.03 -56.59
N ARG A 3 42.12 -43.06 -55.69
CA ARG A 3 41.46 -41.73 -55.52
C ARG A 3 39.99 -41.78 -55.02
N HIS A 4 39.84 -41.32 -53.77
CA HIS A 4 38.95 -40.25 -53.28
C HIS A 4 37.45 -40.28 -53.64
N SER A 5 36.59 -40.40 -52.61
CA SER A 5 35.42 -39.53 -52.44
C SER A 5 34.93 -39.58 -50.99
N SER A 6 34.91 -38.42 -50.36
CA SER A 6 34.22 -38.11 -49.12
C SER A 6 32.70 -38.19 -49.33
N ASP A 7 31.93 -38.58 -48.32
CA ASP A 7 30.70 -37.86 -47.97
C ASP A 7 30.44 -37.92 -46.45
N PRO A 8 30.03 -36.82 -45.80
CA PRO A 8 29.96 -36.66 -44.36
C PRO A 8 28.50 -36.70 -43.89
N THR A 9 28.13 -37.58 -42.97
CA THR A 9 26.87 -37.39 -42.22
C THR A 9 26.80 -38.29 -40.98
N SER A 10 25.98 -37.84 -40.04
CA SER A 10 25.63 -38.38 -38.72
C SER A 10 26.74 -38.30 -37.65
N THR A 11 27.11 -37.09 -37.25
CA THR A 11 26.55 -36.31 -36.12
C THR A 11 27.09 -36.68 -34.72
N PRO A 12 27.37 -35.67 -33.88
CA PRO A 12 28.14 -35.82 -32.66
C PRO A 12 27.23 -36.21 -31.48
N LYS A 13 27.66 -37.20 -30.70
CA LYS A 13 27.08 -37.56 -29.41
C LYS A 13 27.51 -36.56 -28.33
N ALA A 14 27.15 -35.28 -28.51
CA ALA A 14 27.58 -34.15 -27.67
C ALA A 14 26.41 -33.23 -27.27
N GLU A 15 25.21 -33.78 -27.10
CA GLU A 15 24.00 -33.01 -26.75
C GLU A 15 23.31 -33.50 -25.47
N SER A 16 23.99 -34.33 -24.66
CA SER A 16 23.48 -34.77 -23.36
C SER A 16 24.13 -34.05 -22.17
N LEU A 17 24.88 -32.98 -22.43
CA LEU A 17 25.40 -32.12 -21.38
C LEU A 17 24.63 -30.80 -21.41
N ARG A 18 23.82 -30.58 -20.37
CA ARG A 18 23.60 -29.26 -19.74
C ARG A 18 22.53 -28.37 -20.37
N SER A 19 21.27 -28.74 -20.17
CA SER A 19 20.14 -27.79 -20.29
C SER A 19 19.07 -27.95 -19.18
N GLN A 20 19.39 -28.66 -18.08
CA GLN A 20 18.43 -28.88 -16.99
C GLN A 20 18.74 -28.13 -15.68
N ASP A 21 19.78 -27.30 -15.64
CA ASP A 21 20.23 -26.60 -14.42
C ASP A 21 20.24 -25.06 -14.54
N VAL A 22 19.31 -24.44 -15.29
CA VAL A 22 19.46 -23.01 -15.60
C VAL A 22 18.70 -22.07 -14.66
N TYR A 23 17.57 -22.39 -14.01
CA TYR A 23 17.00 -21.49 -12.97
C TYR A 23 16.16 -22.17 -11.86
N PRO A 24 16.74 -22.83 -10.84
CA PRO A 24 15.99 -23.25 -9.64
C PRO A 24 15.88 -22.16 -8.55
N HIS A 25 16.58 -21.02 -8.66
CA HIS A 25 16.80 -20.13 -7.50
C HIS A 25 15.83 -18.96 -7.35
N GLN A 26 15.16 -18.50 -8.41
CA GLN A 26 14.28 -17.33 -8.33
C GLN A 26 12.92 -17.65 -7.73
N SER A 27 12.31 -18.80 -8.07
CA SER A 27 11.04 -19.22 -7.47
C SER A 27 11.17 -19.46 -5.96
N ASP A 28 12.29 -20.04 -5.53
CA ASP A 28 12.55 -20.39 -4.13
C ASP A 28 12.81 -19.13 -3.26
N ILE A 29 13.35 -18.05 -3.84
CA ILE A 29 13.46 -16.74 -3.18
C ILE A 29 12.11 -16.03 -3.15
N VAL A 30 11.35 -16.03 -4.25
CA VAL A 30 10.02 -15.39 -4.31
C VAL A 30 9.06 -16.09 -3.35
N GLU A 31 9.06 -17.42 -3.29
CA GLU A 31 8.21 -18.21 -2.40
C GLU A 31 8.59 -18.00 -0.93
N ARG A 32 9.88 -17.97 -0.59
CA ARG A 32 10.33 -17.58 0.76
C ARG A 32 9.91 -16.16 1.13
N ASN A 33 9.99 -15.21 0.20
CA ASN A 33 9.57 -13.83 0.45
C ASN A 33 8.05 -13.72 0.61
N ILE A 34 7.26 -14.43 -0.20
CA ILE A 34 5.80 -14.50 -0.08
C ILE A 34 5.42 -15.13 1.27
N HIS A 35 6.07 -16.21 1.68
CA HIS A 35 5.84 -16.80 3.00
C HIS A 35 6.28 -15.88 4.15
N ALA A 36 7.33 -15.08 3.98
CA ALA A 36 7.73 -14.09 4.96
C ALA A 36 6.71 -12.95 5.08
N LEU A 37 6.19 -12.44 3.95
CA LEU A 37 5.14 -11.43 3.91
C LEU A 37 3.83 -11.93 4.52
N LEU A 38 3.41 -13.16 4.18
CA LEU A 38 2.21 -13.79 4.74
C LEU A 38 2.33 -14.02 6.25
N ARG A 39 3.50 -14.46 6.75
CA ARG A 39 3.75 -14.58 8.19
C ARG A 39 3.71 -13.22 8.90
N ARG A 40 4.23 -12.17 8.27
CA ARG A 40 4.22 -10.80 8.81
C ARG A 40 2.79 -10.25 8.89
N GLN A 41 2.00 -10.43 7.83
CA GLN A 41 0.58 -10.06 7.84
C GLN A 41 -0.20 -10.86 8.88
N GLN A 42 0.01 -12.18 8.98
CA GLN A 42 -0.64 -12.99 10.00
C GLN A 42 -0.21 -12.64 11.42
N GLN A 43 1.05 -12.23 11.65
CA GLN A 43 1.50 -11.75 12.96
C GLN A 43 0.91 -10.38 13.30
N GLU A 44 0.84 -9.46 12.34
CA GLU A 44 0.14 -8.19 12.50
C GLU A 44 -1.35 -8.39 12.79
N GLU A 45 -2.02 -9.32 12.10
CA GLU A 45 -3.42 -9.67 12.36
C GLU A 45 -3.65 -10.35 13.71
N ARG A 46 -2.73 -11.22 14.15
CA ARG A 46 -2.82 -11.93 15.44
C ARG A 46 -2.48 -11.03 16.64
N GLN A 47 -1.73 -9.94 16.42
CA GLN A 47 -1.42 -8.95 17.45
C GLN A 47 -2.42 -7.79 17.49
N ARG A 48 -3.42 -7.74 16.60
CA ARG A 48 -4.48 -6.73 16.68
C ARG A 48 -5.22 -6.87 18.01
N SER A 49 -4.95 -5.93 18.90
CA SER A 49 -5.72 -5.75 20.12
C SER A 49 -7.18 -5.53 19.73
N LEU A 50 -8.13 -5.93 20.59
CA LEU A 50 -9.53 -5.56 20.42
C LEU A 50 -9.68 -4.04 20.23
N GLN A 51 -8.78 -3.26 20.83
CA GLN A 51 -8.69 -1.81 20.67
C GLN A 51 -8.35 -1.39 19.22
N ASP A 52 -7.47 -2.11 18.52
CA ASP A 52 -7.12 -1.80 17.12
C ASP A 52 -8.28 -2.08 16.17
N LYS A 53 -9.04 -3.15 16.42
CA LYS A 53 -10.25 -3.46 15.65
C LYS A 53 -11.35 -2.43 15.85
N ILE A 54 -11.53 -1.98 17.10
CA ILE A 54 -12.47 -0.90 17.42
C ILE A 54 -11.99 0.41 16.78
N ALA A 55 -10.71 0.74 16.86
CA ALA A 55 -10.13 1.91 16.21
C ALA A 55 -10.35 1.88 14.68
N ASP A 56 -10.09 0.75 14.01
CA ASP A 56 -10.35 0.60 12.57
C ASP A 56 -11.82 0.79 12.19
N ALA A 57 -12.73 0.24 13.01
CA ALA A 57 -14.17 0.38 12.79
C ALA A 57 -14.60 1.84 12.96
N VAL A 58 -14.12 2.52 14.01
CA VAL A 58 -14.43 3.92 14.29
C VAL A 58 -13.81 4.85 13.24
N THR A 59 -12.58 4.61 12.81
CA THR A 59 -11.93 5.34 11.70
C THR A 59 -12.79 5.29 10.43
N LYS A 60 -13.31 4.10 10.07
CA LYS A 60 -14.17 3.94 8.90
C LYS A 60 -15.54 4.58 9.09
N PHE A 61 -16.09 4.51 10.29
CA PHE A 61 -17.43 4.99 10.60
C PHE A 61 -17.49 6.52 10.70
N THR A 62 -16.60 7.14 11.48
CA THR A 62 -16.58 8.59 11.68
C THR A 62 -16.15 9.37 10.43
N GLY A 63 -15.39 8.75 9.53
CA GLY A 63 -15.04 9.35 8.23
C GLY A 63 -16.12 9.22 7.15
N SER A 64 -17.29 8.66 7.46
CA SER A 64 -18.31 8.29 6.47
C SER A 64 -19.55 9.21 6.51
N MET A 65 -20.12 9.54 5.35
CA MET A 65 -21.38 10.29 5.23
C MET A 65 -22.60 9.67 5.92
N PRO A 66 -22.78 8.32 5.98
CA PRO A 66 -23.88 7.68 6.70
C PRO A 66 -23.97 8.07 8.17
N PHE A 67 -22.83 8.29 8.83
CA PHE A 67 -22.79 8.71 10.22
C PHE A 67 -23.48 10.06 10.45
N VAL A 68 -23.21 11.03 9.55
CA VAL A 68 -23.81 12.37 9.59
C VAL A 68 -25.32 12.28 9.38
N TYR A 69 -25.78 11.48 8.41
CA TYR A 69 -27.21 11.30 8.18
C TYR A 69 -27.92 10.64 9.36
N LEU A 70 -27.29 9.66 10.01
CA LEU A 70 -27.82 9.02 11.21
C LEU A 70 -28.00 10.03 12.36
N HIS A 71 -26.98 10.86 12.62
CA HIS A 71 -27.05 11.91 13.64
C HIS A 71 -28.12 12.95 13.31
N LEU A 72 -28.18 13.40 12.05
CA LEU A 72 -29.17 14.36 11.61
C LEU A 72 -30.60 13.82 11.77
N LEU A 73 -30.82 12.55 11.44
CA LEU A 73 -32.12 11.90 11.61
C LEU A 73 -32.46 11.71 13.09
N LEU A 74 -31.49 11.30 13.92
CA LEU A 74 -31.70 11.09 15.35
C LEU A 74 -32.02 12.39 16.08
N PHE A 75 -31.20 13.44 15.92
CA PHE A 75 -31.48 14.74 16.54
C PHE A 75 -32.70 15.42 15.91
N GLY A 76 -32.88 15.31 14.59
CA GLY A 76 -34.06 15.83 13.90
C GLY A 76 -35.35 15.19 14.38
N ALA A 77 -35.37 13.86 14.56
CA ALA A 77 -36.51 13.14 15.13
C ALA A 77 -36.76 13.55 16.58
N TRP A 78 -35.70 13.67 17.39
CA TRP A 78 -35.83 14.14 18.79
C TRP A 78 -36.45 15.54 18.86
N ILE A 79 -36.01 16.46 17.99
CA ILE A 79 -36.55 17.82 17.92
C ILE A 79 -38.01 17.79 17.45
N ALA A 80 -38.35 17.03 16.40
CA ALA A 80 -39.71 16.93 15.88
C ALA A 80 -40.70 16.37 16.92
N ILE A 81 -40.29 15.37 17.71
CA ILE A 81 -41.08 14.81 18.81
C ILE A 81 -41.32 15.89 19.88
N ASN A 82 -40.28 16.63 20.29
CA ASN A 82 -40.40 17.64 21.35
C ASN A 82 -41.09 18.93 20.91
N LEU A 83 -41.09 19.26 19.61
CA LEU A 83 -41.91 20.33 19.02
C LEU A 83 -43.41 19.99 19.00
N GLY A 84 -43.77 18.72 19.21
CA GLY A 84 -45.16 18.25 19.18
C GLY A 84 -45.69 18.01 17.77
N TRP A 85 -44.81 17.80 16.79
CA TRP A 85 -45.22 17.35 15.44
C TRP A 85 -45.65 15.87 15.43
N LEU A 86 -45.30 15.10 16.47
CA LEU A 86 -45.74 13.74 16.69
C LEU A 86 -46.67 13.67 17.91
N PRO A 87 -47.63 12.71 17.96
CA PRO A 87 -48.56 12.52 19.07
C PRO A 87 -47.89 11.82 20.28
N LEU A 88 -46.70 12.26 20.65
CA LEU A 88 -45.92 11.75 21.78
C LEU A 88 -45.80 12.85 22.86
N PRO A 89 -45.76 12.49 24.15
CA PRO A 89 -45.57 13.47 25.22
C PRO A 89 -44.19 14.13 25.11
N LYS A 90 -44.13 15.45 25.33
CA LYS A 90 -42.90 16.24 25.32
C LYS A 90 -42.03 15.81 26.50
N PHE A 91 -40.94 15.09 26.22
CA PHE A 91 -40.05 14.53 27.24
C PHE A 91 -38.86 15.44 27.57
N ASP A 92 -38.41 16.26 26.62
CA ASP A 92 -37.29 17.21 26.76
C ASP A 92 -37.69 18.62 26.25
N PRO A 93 -38.58 19.35 26.96
CA PRO A 93 -39.13 20.62 26.49
C PRO A 93 -38.09 21.76 26.37
N SER A 94 -37.00 21.67 27.12
CA SER A 94 -35.91 22.66 27.14
C SER A 94 -34.70 22.25 26.31
N PHE A 95 -34.71 21.07 25.70
CA PHE A 95 -33.58 20.48 24.95
C PHE A 95 -32.29 20.31 25.75
N VAL A 96 -32.34 20.40 27.08
CA VAL A 96 -31.16 20.33 27.95
C VAL A 96 -30.59 18.91 27.95
N ILE A 97 -31.44 17.88 27.90
CA ILE A 97 -30.99 16.49 27.88
C ILE A 97 -30.29 16.19 26.55
N LEU A 98 -30.89 16.59 25.43
CA LEU A 98 -30.26 16.47 24.11
C LEU A 98 -28.91 17.17 24.06
N ALA A 99 -28.83 18.41 24.56
CA ALA A 99 -27.59 19.18 24.55
C ALA A 99 -26.48 18.53 25.39
N MET A 100 -26.82 17.98 26.58
CA MET A 100 -25.86 17.27 27.43
C MET A 100 -25.33 16.00 26.76
N VAL A 101 -26.22 15.17 26.19
CA VAL A 101 -25.82 13.93 25.50
C VAL A 101 -24.98 14.24 24.27
N ALA A 102 -25.39 15.20 23.44
CA ALA A 102 -24.64 15.62 22.26
C ALA A 102 -23.24 16.17 22.62
N SER A 103 -23.11 16.88 23.74
CA SER A 103 -21.82 17.41 24.20
C SER A 103 -20.85 16.29 24.59
N VAL A 104 -21.34 15.29 25.33
CA VAL A 104 -20.53 14.12 25.70
C VAL A 104 -20.15 13.33 24.46
N GLU A 105 -21.10 13.07 23.56
CA GLU A 105 -20.87 12.37 22.30
C GLU A 105 -19.81 13.07 21.43
N ALA A 106 -19.88 14.41 21.31
CA ALA A 106 -18.91 15.20 20.57
C ALA A 106 -17.48 15.06 21.12
N ILE A 107 -17.29 14.98 22.45
CA ILE A 107 -15.97 14.77 23.06
C ILE A 107 -15.40 13.39 22.67
N PHE A 108 -16.22 12.34 22.74
CA PHE A 108 -15.82 11.00 22.31
C PHE A 108 -15.47 10.97 20.82
N LEU A 109 -16.31 11.56 19.96
CA LEU A 109 -16.07 11.63 18.53
C LEU A 109 -14.77 12.38 18.21
N SER A 110 -14.56 13.54 18.82
CA SER A 110 -13.34 14.33 18.64
C SER A 110 -12.10 13.54 19.04
N THR A 111 -12.15 12.84 20.18
CA THR A 111 -11.05 12.00 20.65
C THR A 111 -10.76 10.85 19.67
N PHE A 112 -11.79 10.17 19.18
CA PHE A 112 -11.62 9.11 18.19
C PHE A 112 -11.11 9.61 16.83
N VAL A 113 -11.58 10.78 16.39
CA VAL A 113 -11.07 11.46 15.19
C VAL A 113 -9.60 11.78 15.37
N LEU A 114 -9.20 12.33 16.52
CA LEU A 114 -7.80 12.66 16.80
C LEU A 114 -6.89 11.43 16.81
N ILE A 115 -7.32 10.33 17.45
CA ILE A 115 -6.59 9.06 17.44
C ILE A 115 -6.43 8.54 16.00
N THR A 116 -7.52 8.56 15.23
CA THR A 116 -7.53 8.15 13.83
C THR A 116 -6.60 9.01 12.98
N GLN A 117 -6.67 10.32 13.13
CA GLN A 117 -5.81 11.29 12.42
C GLN A 117 -4.34 11.06 12.75
N ASN A 118 -3.98 10.96 14.04
CA ASN A 118 -2.60 10.70 14.47
C ASN A 118 -2.04 9.42 13.84
N ARG A 119 -2.85 8.36 13.79
CA ARG A 119 -2.46 7.09 13.16
C ARG A 119 -2.29 7.22 11.64
N MET A 120 -3.20 7.92 10.96
CA MET A 120 -3.08 8.16 9.51
C MET A 120 -1.85 9.00 9.18
N THR A 121 -1.56 10.02 9.98
CA THR A 121 -0.36 10.85 9.84
C THR A 121 0.91 10.02 10.00
N ALA A 122 1.01 9.19 11.05
CA ALA A 122 2.17 8.32 11.24
C ALA A 122 2.37 7.33 10.08
N LEU A 123 1.29 6.81 9.49
CA LEU A 123 1.35 5.97 8.30
C LEU A 123 1.77 6.76 7.05
N ALA A 124 1.29 7.98 6.88
CA ALA A 124 1.67 8.86 5.78
C ALA A 124 3.15 9.23 5.85
N ASP A 125 3.66 9.58 7.03
CA ASP A 125 5.08 9.89 7.26
C ASP A 125 5.98 8.69 6.94
N LYS A 126 5.57 7.47 7.33
CA LYS A 126 6.32 6.26 6.99
C LYS A 126 6.37 6.01 5.48
N ARG A 127 5.26 6.24 4.76
CA ARG A 127 5.22 6.11 3.30
C ARG A 127 6.12 7.14 2.63
N ALA A 128 6.02 8.41 3.04
CA ALA A 128 6.87 9.48 2.51
C ALA A 128 8.37 9.18 2.68
N ASN A 129 8.77 8.64 3.85
CA ASN A 129 10.16 8.23 4.08
C ASN A 129 10.62 7.07 3.19
N LEU A 130 9.74 6.11 2.89
CA LEU A 130 10.05 5.01 1.97
C LEU A 130 10.16 5.51 0.54
N ASP A 131 9.23 6.37 0.11
CA ASP A 131 9.24 6.96 -1.23
C ASP A 131 10.51 7.79 -1.47
N LEU A 132 10.94 8.56 -0.47
CA LEU A 132 12.21 9.29 -0.52
C LEU A 132 13.41 8.34 -0.68
N GLN A 133 13.46 7.25 0.09
CA GLN A 133 14.55 6.26 -0.02
C GLN A 133 14.58 5.59 -1.39
N ILE A 134 13.42 5.22 -1.94
CA ILE A 134 13.31 4.62 -3.28
C ILE A 134 13.80 5.63 -4.33
N SER A 135 13.42 6.91 -4.20
CA SER A 135 13.87 7.96 -5.11
C SER A 135 15.38 8.13 -5.09
N LEU A 136 15.99 8.17 -3.90
CA LEU A 136 17.44 8.31 -3.76
C LEU A 136 18.20 7.08 -4.30
N LEU A 137 17.66 5.87 -4.07
CA LEU A 137 18.24 4.65 -4.64
C LEU A 137 18.15 4.65 -6.17
N ALA A 138 16.98 5.03 -6.71
CA ALA A 138 16.79 5.13 -8.16
C ALA A 138 17.74 6.17 -8.79
N GLU A 139 17.91 7.33 -8.16
CA GLU A 139 18.88 8.35 -8.60
C GLU A 139 20.32 7.80 -8.61
N HIS A 140 20.70 7.06 -7.57
CA HIS A 140 22.02 6.42 -7.49
C HIS A 140 22.22 5.38 -8.59
N GLU A 141 21.21 4.52 -8.84
CA GLU A 141 21.25 3.50 -9.89
C GLU A 141 21.30 4.13 -11.28
N ILE A 142 20.49 5.17 -11.55
CA ILE A 142 20.51 5.93 -12.80
C ILE A 142 21.90 6.54 -13.02
N THR A 143 22.48 7.18 -12.01
CA THR A 143 23.84 7.74 -12.10
C THR A 143 24.87 6.67 -12.41
N ARG A 144 24.74 5.48 -11.80
CA ARG A 144 25.63 4.35 -12.06
C ARG A 144 25.47 3.82 -13.48
N LEU A 145 24.24 3.71 -13.97
CA LEU A 145 23.95 3.33 -15.36
C LEU A 145 24.53 4.35 -16.34
N LEU A 146 24.34 5.65 -16.09
CA LEU A 146 24.93 6.73 -16.90
C LEU A 146 26.45 6.62 -16.96
N LYS A 147 27.13 6.34 -15.84
CA LYS A 147 28.59 6.13 -15.81
C LYS A 147 29.01 4.90 -16.62
N LEU A 148 28.26 3.80 -16.54
CA LEU A 148 28.53 2.59 -17.32
C LEU A 148 28.32 2.83 -18.83
N VAL A 149 27.23 3.50 -19.20
CA VAL A 149 26.92 3.87 -20.59
C VAL A 149 27.99 4.81 -21.14
N ALA A 150 28.41 5.81 -20.36
CA ALA A 150 29.47 6.73 -20.75
C ALA A 150 30.80 6.00 -20.98
N GLY A 151 31.17 5.06 -20.09
CA GLY A 151 32.36 4.23 -20.27
C GLY A 151 32.30 3.31 -21.50
N ILE A 152 31.11 2.84 -21.90
CA ILE A 152 30.93 2.10 -23.16
C ILE A 152 31.09 3.04 -24.36
N ALA A 153 30.47 4.23 -24.34
CA ALA A 153 30.53 5.20 -25.43
C ALA A 153 31.98 5.59 -25.76
N GLU A 154 32.78 5.86 -24.72
CA GLU A 154 34.21 6.16 -24.82
C GLU A 154 34.99 5.02 -25.50
N ARG A 155 34.70 3.75 -25.14
CA ARG A 155 35.34 2.57 -25.74
C ARG A 155 34.94 2.35 -27.20
N THR A 156 33.72 2.72 -27.57
CA THR A 156 33.21 2.61 -28.95
C THR A 156 33.61 3.80 -29.84
N GLY A 157 34.31 4.80 -29.31
CA GLY A 157 34.70 6.01 -30.05
C GLY A 157 33.53 6.93 -30.39
N MET A 158 32.39 6.79 -29.69
CA MET A 158 31.24 7.67 -29.85
C MET A 158 31.38 8.87 -28.92
N ASP A 159 31.39 10.08 -29.49
CA ASP A 159 31.43 11.32 -28.74
C ASP A 159 30.05 11.64 -28.16
N LEU A 160 29.92 11.58 -26.83
CA LEU A 160 28.69 11.87 -26.11
C LEU A 160 28.23 13.33 -26.27
N ALA A 161 29.09 14.23 -26.74
CA ALA A 161 28.74 15.62 -27.04
C ALA A 161 27.78 15.78 -28.25
N GLN A 162 27.58 14.72 -29.04
CA GLN A 162 26.67 14.72 -30.20
C GLN A 162 25.27 14.18 -29.89
N VAL A 163 25.02 13.70 -28.67
CA VAL A 163 23.69 13.24 -28.27
C VAL A 163 22.83 14.48 -27.99
N PRO A 164 21.78 14.76 -28.78
CA PRO A 164 20.91 15.90 -28.53
C PRO A 164 20.23 15.73 -27.17
N GLU A 165 20.20 16.78 -26.35
CA GLU A 165 19.42 16.79 -25.11
C GLU A 165 17.95 16.48 -25.45
N LEU A 166 17.38 15.50 -24.75
CA LEU A 166 15.98 15.08 -24.88
C LEU A 166 15.06 15.91 -23.99
#